data_AF-A0A945H8B6-F1
#
_entry.id   AF-A0A945H8B6-F1
#
_cell.length_a   1.000
_cell.length_b   1.000
_cell.length_c   1.000
_cell.angle_alpha   90.00
_cell.angle_beta   90.00
_cell.angle_gamma   90.00
#
_symmetry.space_group_name_H-M   'P 1'
#
loop_
_entity.id
_entity.type
_entity.pdbx_description
1 polymer ?
#
loop_
_entity_poly.entity_id
_entity_poly.type
_entity_poly.pdbx_seq_one_letter_code
_entity_poly.pdbx_strand_id
1 'polypeptide(L)'
;MDSELAMLPQLGQAPKRFGFVSNPVFRQADAQQISPANGVLMVARLDGPSPKLAKRLVDRAVDAESSGLWGRAYIDLRGISVGQFKVGDDRLRKVAEIMRRSGFATVVDEKQETLPVGFPASHIAFYAGWYGINVEGVFAESTVEFMPGAIAYHLHSFNGSMIRDAHARWIGPFINKGVTATFGTVYEPYLELTPDLPLFFSRLISDGFTFGEAGYASSRALSWQTVFVGDPLYRPFGKSPEEVKAKLEQQNSPMLEWFHLLSVNQGLANGAPAKAAIEHLQQLPETKGSSVLQEKLGELLAASGQAEAASAAYSAALKSSTSPKQKQRLTEEQARQQEQAP
;
A
#
# COMPACT_ATOMS: atom_id res chain seq x y z
N MET A 1 18.52 14.07 -12.50
CA MET A 1 17.63 13.12 -11.80
C MET A 1 16.88 12.28 -12.84
N ASP A 2 16.16 11.23 -12.44
CA ASP A 2 15.43 10.40 -13.42
C ASP A 2 14.31 11.19 -14.09
N SER A 3 13.77 12.17 -13.37
CA SER A 3 12.71 13.05 -13.82
C SER A 3 13.09 13.88 -15.05
N GLU A 4 14.38 14.13 -15.30
CA GLU A 4 14.86 14.78 -16.54
C GLU A 4 14.86 13.83 -17.73
N LEU A 5 15.10 12.53 -17.50
CA LEU A 5 14.97 11.51 -18.55
C LEU A 5 13.50 11.40 -19.02
N ALA A 6 12.55 11.67 -18.14
CA ALA A 6 11.14 11.68 -18.52
C ALA A 6 10.78 12.77 -19.54
N MET A 7 11.61 13.80 -19.67
CA MET A 7 11.44 14.90 -20.62
C MET A 7 12.19 14.69 -21.94
N LEU A 8 12.80 13.51 -22.17
CA LEU A 8 13.47 13.21 -23.44
C LEU A 8 12.61 13.50 -24.70
N PRO A 9 11.28 13.20 -24.70
CA PRO A 9 10.44 13.53 -25.85
C PRO A 9 10.27 15.04 -26.11
N GLN A 10 10.63 15.89 -25.14
CA GLN A 10 10.54 17.36 -25.24
C GLN A 10 11.85 18.00 -25.71
N LEU A 11 12.92 17.24 -26.00
CA LEU A 11 14.25 17.82 -26.30
C LEU A 11 14.27 18.84 -27.45
N GLY A 12 13.41 18.68 -28.46
CA GLY A 12 13.25 19.64 -29.56
C GLY A 12 12.63 20.99 -29.16
N GLN A 13 12.12 21.11 -27.94
CA GLN A 13 11.45 22.30 -27.39
C GLN A 13 12.34 23.11 -26.45
N ALA A 14 13.63 22.75 -26.33
CA ALA A 14 14.60 23.36 -25.41
C ALA A 14 14.08 23.50 -23.95
N PRO A 15 13.52 22.45 -23.33
CA PRO A 15 12.97 22.51 -21.99
C PRO A 15 14.07 22.83 -20.96
N LYS A 16 13.71 23.52 -19.88
CA LYS A 16 14.60 23.74 -18.74
C LYS A 16 15.01 22.37 -18.17
N ARG A 17 16.32 22.19 -17.95
CA ARG A 17 16.90 20.94 -17.38
C ARG A 17 17.21 21.06 -15.89
N PHE A 18 16.76 22.13 -15.26
CA PHE A 18 16.95 22.41 -13.84
C PHE A 18 15.69 23.10 -13.31
N GLY A 19 15.39 22.86 -12.04
CA GLY A 19 14.15 23.32 -11.43
C GLY A 19 12.94 22.49 -11.89
N PHE A 20 11.77 22.78 -11.32
CA PHE A 20 10.56 22.06 -11.67
C PHE A 20 10.06 22.48 -13.06
N VAL A 21 9.62 21.50 -13.85
CA VAL A 21 8.91 21.69 -15.11
C VAL A 21 7.51 21.11 -14.93
N SER A 22 6.47 21.81 -15.39
CA SER A 22 5.10 21.28 -15.28
C SER A 22 5.00 19.94 -16.00
N ASN A 23 4.44 18.94 -15.33
CA ASN A 23 4.20 17.65 -15.94
C ASN A 23 2.94 17.70 -16.83
N PRO A 24 3.03 17.53 -18.17
CA PRO A 24 1.87 17.65 -19.06
C PRO A 24 0.83 16.54 -18.86
N VAL A 25 1.20 15.42 -18.20
CA VAL A 25 0.28 14.31 -17.92
C VAL A 25 -0.20 14.27 -16.46
N PHE A 26 0.06 15.31 -15.68
CA PHE A 26 -0.48 15.41 -14.32
C PHE A 26 -2.02 15.37 -14.36
N ARG A 27 -2.63 14.56 -13.50
CA ARG A 27 -4.09 14.27 -13.41
C ARG A 27 -4.68 13.50 -14.57
N GLN A 28 -3.86 13.02 -15.50
CA GLN A 28 -4.35 12.28 -16.64
C GLN A 28 -5.19 11.07 -16.21
N ALA A 29 -6.35 10.90 -16.84
CA ALA A 29 -7.33 9.86 -16.52
C ALA A 29 -7.32 8.71 -17.53
N ASP A 30 -6.80 8.93 -18.74
CA ASP A 30 -6.55 7.89 -19.73
C ASP A 30 -5.05 7.59 -19.79
N ALA A 31 -4.68 6.39 -19.36
CA ALA A 31 -3.31 5.89 -19.34
C ALA A 31 -2.62 5.96 -20.73
N GLN A 32 -3.37 5.84 -21.83
CA GLN A 32 -2.82 5.93 -23.19
C GLN A 32 -2.26 7.33 -23.50
N GLN A 33 -2.71 8.36 -22.79
CA GLN A 33 -2.15 9.69 -22.95
C GLN A 33 -0.84 9.89 -22.18
N ILE A 34 -0.42 8.93 -21.36
CA ILE A 34 0.86 8.96 -20.66
C ILE A 34 1.91 8.31 -21.56
N SER A 35 2.36 9.05 -22.57
CA SER A 35 3.22 8.51 -23.62
C SER A 35 4.23 9.52 -24.15
N PRO A 36 5.30 9.04 -24.83
CA PRO A 36 6.28 9.93 -25.46
C PRO A 36 5.66 10.90 -26.47
N ALA A 37 4.60 10.51 -27.17
CA ALA A 37 3.87 11.38 -28.11
C ALA A 37 3.25 12.60 -27.41
N ASN A 38 2.92 12.46 -26.13
CA ASN A 38 2.40 13.54 -25.28
C ASN A 38 3.48 14.16 -24.38
N GLY A 39 4.75 14.00 -24.75
CA GLY A 39 5.85 14.69 -24.11
C GLY A 39 6.41 14.02 -22.86
N VAL A 40 6.01 12.78 -22.53
CA VAL A 40 6.48 12.09 -21.31
C VAL A 40 6.97 10.68 -21.62
N LEU A 41 8.22 10.41 -21.28
CA LEU A 41 8.76 9.06 -21.20
C LEU A 41 8.68 8.61 -19.74
N MET A 42 7.90 7.57 -19.43
CA MET A 42 7.86 7.07 -18.05
C MET A 42 9.20 6.41 -17.69
N VAL A 43 9.84 6.91 -16.64
CA VAL A 43 11.12 6.40 -16.12
C VAL A 43 10.94 5.94 -14.68
N ALA A 44 11.38 4.71 -14.41
CA ALA A 44 11.51 4.14 -13.07
C ALA A 44 12.84 3.37 -12.96
N ARG A 45 13.34 3.20 -11.74
CA ARG A 45 14.57 2.47 -11.44
C ARG A 45 14.28 1.02 -11.08
N LEU A 46 15.08 0.12 -11.63
CA LEU A 46 15.35 -1.19 -11.05
C LEU A 46 16.69 -1.09 -10.31
N ASP A 47 16.66 -0.52 -9.09
CA ASP A 47 17.84 -0.28 -8.24
C ASP A 47 17.51 -0.67 -6.80
N GLY A 48 18.53 -0.83 -5.96
CA GLY A 48 18.38 -1.22 -4.56
C GLY A 48 19.71 -1.63 -3.94
N PRO A 49 19.71 -2.08 -2.68
CA PRO A 49 20.96 -2.37 -1.96
C PRO A 49 21.83 -3.48 -2.55
N SER A 50 21.28 -4.32 -3.45
CA SER A 50 22.05 -5.28 -4.22
C SER A 50 21.37 -5.61 -5.56
N PRO A 51 22.10 -6.12 -6.56
CA PRO A 51 21.52 -6.60 -7.81
C PRO A 51 20.42 -7.66 -7.61
N LYS A 52 20.61 -8.56 -6.62
CA LYS A 52 19.61 -9.58 -6.26
C LYS A 52 18.31 -8.92 -5.80
N LEU A 53 18.39 -7.89 -4.96
CA LEU A 53 17.21 -7.18 -4.47
C LEU A 53 16.53 -6.35 -5.57
N ALA A 54 17.31 -5.71 -6.45
CA ALA A 54 16.77 -5.00 -7.61
C ALA A 54 15.99 -5.94 -8.55
N LYS A 55 16.52 -7.14 -8.84
CA LYS A 55 15.79 -8.17 -9.62
C LYS A 55 14.48 -8.58 -8.95
N ARG A 56 14.49 -8.74 -7.62
CA ARG A 56 13.29 -9.15 -6.86
C ARG A 56 12.14 -8.15 -6.94
N LEU A 57 12.37 -6.89 -7.33
CA LEU A 57 11.28 -5.93 -7.59
C LEU A 57 10.38 -6.44 -8.72
N VAL A 58 10.99 -6.93 -9.81
CA VAL A 58 10.26 -7.50 -10.96
C VAL A 58 9.65 -8.85 -10.61
N ASP A 59 10.40 -9.75 -9.97
CA ASP A 59 9.89 -11.08 -9.61
C ASP A 59 8.61 -10.98 -8.75
N ARG A 60 8.58 -10.07 -7.76
CA ARG A 60 7.41 -9.86 -6.91
C ARG A 60 6.25 -9.17 -7.64
N ALA A 61 6.55 -8.29 -8.61
CA ALA A 61 5.52 -7.66 -9.44
C ALA A 61 4.78 -8.72 -10.27
N VAL A 62 5.52 -9.63 -10.91
CA VAL A 62 4.96 -10.76 -11.67
C VAL A 62 4.16 -11.70 -10.76
N ASP A 63 4.66 -12.01 -9.56
CA ASP A 63 3.94 -12.85 -8.59
C ASP A 63 2.58 -12.24 -8.23
N ALA A 64 2.55 -10.93 -7.98
CA ALA A 64 1.33 -10.20 -7.62
C ALA A 64 0.38 -10.04 -8.81
N GLU A 65 0.85 -9.80 -10.04
CA GLU A 65 -0.01 -9.79 -11.22
C GLU A 65 -0.58 -11.17 -11.55
N SER A 66 0.14 -12.22 -11.17
CA SER A 66 -0.30 -13.59 -11.33
C SER A 66 -1.40 -13.96 -10.34
N SER A 67 -1.24 -13.60 -9.07
CA SER A 67 -2.09 -14.09 -7.96
C SER A 67 -2.96 -13.03 -7.30
N GLY A 68 -2.79 -11.75 -7.63
CA GLY A 68 -3.41 -10.59 -6.99
C GLY A 68 -2.50 -9.94 -5.94
N LEU A 69 -2.77 -8.67 -5.64
CA LEU A 69 -2.15 -7.94 -4.53
C LEU A 69 -3.05 -8.02 -3.29
N TRP A 70 -2.55 -8.70 -2.26
CA TRP A 70 -3.31 -9.00 -1.04
C TRP A 70 -2.62 -8.44 0.20
N GLY A 71 -3.39 -8.27 1.28
CA GLY A 71 -2.87 -7.85 2.58
C GLY A 71 -3.63 -6.67 3.17
N ARG A 72 -2.96 -5.94 4.06
CA ARG A 72 -3.47 -4.80 4.80
C ARG A 72 -2.81 -3.50 4.36
N ALA A 73 -3.54 -2.40 4.50
CA ALA A 73 -3.01 -1.06 4.33
C ALA A 73 -2.69 -0.44 5.70
N TYR A 74 -1.50 0.15 5.84
CA TYR A 74 -1.06 0.86 7.03
C TYR A 74 -0.76 2.31 6.67
N ILE A 75 -1.54 3.22 7.24
CA ILE A 75 -1.44 4.67 6.98
C ILE A 75 -1.00 5.35 8.28
N ASP A 76 0.18 5.97 8.25
CA ASP A 76 0.94 6.42 9.41
C ASP A 76 1.07 7.96 9.37
N LEU A 77 0.11 8.64 10.01
CA LEU A 77 -0.02 10.10 9.97
C LEU A 77 0.83 10.75 11.06
N ARG A 78 0.67 12.06 11.25
CA ARG A 78 1.30 12.82 12.34
C ARG A 78 0.29 13.50 13.28
N GLY A 79 -1.00 13.30 13.05
CA GLY A 79 -2.07 13.99 13.78
C GLY A 79 -2.13 15.50 13.51
N ILE A 80 -1.57 15.98 12.39
CA ILE A 80 -1.52 17.40 12.07
C ILE A 80 -2.89 17.86 11.56
N SER A 81 -3.53 18.75 12.32
CA SER A 81 -4.88 19.25 12.04
C SER A 81 -4.93 20.73 11.61
N VAL A 82 -3.83 21.48 11.72
CA VAL A 82 -3.76 22.91 11.40
C VAL A 82 -2.43 23.30 10.72
N GLY A 83 -2.41 24.46 10.05
CA GLY A 83 -1.22 25.03 9.44
C GLY A 83 -0.84 24.40 8.08
N GLN A 84 0.30 24.85 7.53
CA GLN A 84 0.75 24.50 6.18
C GLN A 84 1.00 23.00 5.93
N PHE A 85 1.25 22.23 6.99
CA PHE A 85 1.50 20.78 6.90
C PHE A 85 0.22 19.93 7.03
N LYS A 86 -0.92 20.53 7.38
CA LYS A 86 -2.20 19.80 7.44
C LYS A 86 -2.52 19.06 6.13
N VAL A 87 -2.13 19.64 4.99
CA VAL A 87 -2.40 19.06 3.67
C VAL A 87 -1.75 17.68 3.47
N GLY A 88 -0.61 17.40 4.10
CA GLY A 88 0.03 16.07 4.00
C GLY A 88 -0.76 15.01 4.76
N ASP A 89 -1.20 15.34 5.97
CA ASP A 89 -2.07 14.52 6.81
C ASP A 89 -3.43 14.29 6.12
N ASP A 90 -4.02 15.34 5.53
CA ASP A 90 -5.28 15.23 4.77
C ASP A 90 -5.13 14.33 3.53
N ARG A 91 -3.99 14.38 2.82
CA ARG A 91 -3.71 13.46 1.71
C ARG A 91 -3.63 12.02 2.21
N LEU A 92 -2.95 11.75 3.32
CA LEU A 92 -2.89 10.40 3.90
C LEU A 92 -4.26 9.90 4.39
N ARG A 93 -5.10 10.75 5.01
CA ARG A 93 -6.48 10.38 5.37
C ARG A 93 -7.29 9.95 4.14
N LYS A 94 -7.16 10.67 3.01
CA LYS A 94 -7.81 10.29 1.75
C LYS A 94 -7.27 8.97 1.18
N VAL A 95 -5.97 8.70 1.32
CA VAL A 95 -5.42 7.37 0.96
C VAL A 95 -6.10 6.28 1.79
N ALA A 96 -6.25 6.48 3.12
CA ALA A 96 -6.95 5.51 3.96
C ALA A 96 -8.40 5.28 3.51
N GLU A 97 -9.12 6.33 3.10
CA GLU A 97 -10.47 6.21 2.55
C GLU A 97 -10.50 5.41 1.24
N ILE A 98 -9.56 5.66 0.32
CA ILE A 98 -9.42 4.89 -0.94
C ILE A 98 -9.17 3.41 -0.63
N MET A 99 -8.26 3.11 0.30
CA MET A 99 -7.95 1.73 0.70
C MET A 99 -9.17 1.01 1.27
N ARG A 100 -9.89 1.65 2.20
CA ARG A 100 -11.12 1.10 2.80
C ARG A 100 -12.20 0.85 1.77
N ARG A 101 -12.48 1.82 0.89
CA ARG A 101 -13.48 1.69 -0.18
C ARG A 101 -13.11 0.60 -1.18
N SER A 102 -11.82 0.38 -1.40
CA SER A 102 -11.31 -0.68 -2.26
C SER A 102 -11.31 -2.06 -1.59
N GLY A 103 -11.68 -2.16 -0.32
CA GLY A 103 -11.80 -3.43 0.42
C GLY A 103 -10.59 -3.83 1.24
N PHE A 104 -9.50 -3.06 1.23
CA PHE A 104 -8.33 -3.36 2.06
C PHE A 104 -8.64 -3.11 3.53
N ALA A 105 -8.35 -4.10 4.37
CA ALA A 105 -8.33 -3.87 5.82
C ALA A 105 -7.26 -2.80 6.11
N THR A 106 -7.69 -1.66 6.64
CA THR A 106 -6.90 -0.43 6.71
C THR A 106 -6.73 0.02 8.14
N VAL A 107 -5.47 0.10 8.59
CA VAL A 107 -5.08 0.65 9.88
C VAL A 107 -4.59 2.07 9.66
N VAL A 108 -5.10 2.99 10.48
CA VAL A 108 -4.70 4.41 10.47
C VAL A 108 -4.17 4.75 11.84
N ASP A 109 -2.92 5.17 11.90
CA ASP A 109 -2.32 5.73 13.12
C ASP A 109 -2.26 7.25 12.98
N GLU A 110 -2.82 7.96 13.98
CA GLU A 110 -2.87 9.43 14.02
C GLU A 110 -1.89 10.03 15.03
N LYS A 111 -0.94 9.24 15.54
CA LYS A 111 0.05 9.74 16.50
C LYS A 111 1.12 10.53 15.77
N GLN A 112 1.90 11.31 16.52
CA GLN A 112 2.95 12.13 15.91
C GLN A 112 4.16 11.28 15.52
N GLU A 113 4.44 10.25 16.31
CA GLU A 113 5.50 9.27 16.12
C GLU A 113 5.12 8.25 15.04
N THR A 114 6.11 7.72 14.34
CA THR A 114 5.89 6.61 13.41
C THR A 114 5.44 5.34 14.13
N LEU A 115 4.81 4.42 13.39
CA LEU A 115 4.46 3.09 13.90
C LEU A 115 5.64 2.44 14.64
N PRO A 116 5.53 2.23 15.97
CA PRO A 116 6.69 1.90 16.79
C PRO A 116 7.23 0.49 16.50
N VAL A 117 8.48 0.26 16.91
CA VAL A 117 9.04 -1.09 16.95
C VAL A 117 8.14 -1.99 17.80
N GLY A 118 7.83 -3.19 17.31
CA GLY A 118 6.93 -4.12 17.97
C GLY A 118 5.45 -3.90 17.63
N PHE A 119 5.11 -2.87 16.84
CA PHE A 119 3.74 -2.72 16.35
C PHE A 119 3.36 -3.94 15.49
N PRO A 120 2.14 -4.49 15.63
CA PRO A 120 1.75 -5.74 14.99
C PRO A 120 1.31 -5.53 13.51
N ALA A 121 2.19 -4.92 12.71
CA ALA A 121 2.01 -4.77 11.27
C ALA A 121 2.27 -6.10 10.56
N SER A 122 1.22 -6.72 10.03
CA SER A 122 1.25 -8.03 9.37
C SER A 122 0.73 -7.94 7.94
N HIS A 123 1.26 -8.74 7.03
CA HIS A 123 0.75 -8.84 5.65
C HIS A 123 0.59 -7.46 4.98
N ILE A 124 1.64 -6.64 4.97
CA ILE A 124 1.59 -5.27 4.46
C ILE A 124 1.47 -5.30 2.93
N ALA A 125 0.32 -4.88 2.39
CA ALA A 125 0.12 -4.63 0.97
C ALA A 125 0.45 -3.17 0.62
N PHE A 126 0.05 -2.26 1.49
CA PHE A 126 0.27 -0.83 1.30
C PHE A 126 0.80 -0.19 2.57
N TYR A 127 1.80 0.67 2.42
CA TYR A 127 2.22 1.59 3.47
C TYR A 127 2.30 3.01 2.90
N ALA A 128 1.74 3.98 3.64
CA ALA A 128 1.92 5.39 3.38
C ALA A 128 2.05 6.14 4.72
N GLY A 129 3.20 6.79 4.96
CA GLY A 129 3.39 7.51 6.23
C GLY A 129 4.31 8.71 6.16
N TRP A 130 4.47 9.42 7.27
CA TRP A 130 5.42 10.54 7.45
C TRP A 130 5.60 10.90 8.94
N TYR A 131 6.66 11.54 9.44
CA TYR A 131 7.82 12.17 8.79
C TYR A 131 9.09 11.82 9.59
N GLY A 132 9.86 10.86 9.09
CA GLY A 132 11.14 10.42 9.65
C GLY A 132 12.27 10.55 8.63
N ILE A 133 13.46 10.96 9.07
CA ILE A 133 14.60 11.18 8.17
C ILE A 133 15.27 9.87 7.72
N ASN A 134 15.36 8.93 8.65
CA ASN A 134 15.85 7.58 8.46
C ASN A 134 14.73 6.61 8.78
N VAL A 135 14.85 5.39 8.26
CA VAL A 135 13.95 4.29 8.62
C VAL A 135 13.93 4.11 10.13
N GLU A 136 12.74 3.96 10.67
CA GLU A 136 12.46 3.79 12.09
C GLU A 136 11.21 2.92 12.28
N GLY A 137 10.87 2.65 13.54
CA GLY A 137 9.65 1.92 13.88
C GLY A 137 9.61 0.50 13.30
N VAL A 138 8.44 0.08 12.83
CA VAL A 138 8.22 -1.23 12.17
C VAL A 138 9.28 -1.53 11.11
N PHE A 139 9.72 -0.53 10.35
CA PHE A 139 10.62 -0.74 9.21
C PHE A 139 12.10 -0.84 9.60
N ALA A 140 12.44 -0.49 10.85
CA ALA A 140 13.77 -0.75 11.41
C ALA A 140 13.92 -2.18 11.96
N GLU A 141 12.83 -2.93 12.11
CA GLU A 141 12.87 -4.31 12.58
C GLU A 141 13.65 -5.22 11.62
N SER A 142 14.23 -6.30 12.12
CA SER A 142 15.00 -7.26 11.32
C SER A 142 14.15 -7.87 10.19
N THR A 143 12.87 -8.10 10.43
CA THR A 143 11.90 -8.66 9.49
C THR A 143 10.65 -7.79 9.42
N VAL A 144 10.13 -7.59 8.20
CA VAL A 144 8.84 -6.91 7.95
C VAL A 144 8.03 -7.81 7.03
N GLU A 145 6.74 -7.97 7.32
CA GLU A 145 5.84 -8.86 6.57
C GLU A 145 5.23 -8.17 5.34
N PHE A 146 6.05 -7.67 4.41
CA PHE A 146 5.55 -7.20 3.13
C PHE A 146 5.00 -8.36 2.29
N MET A 147 3.82 -8.17 1.71
CA MET A 147 3.24 -9.11 0.75
C MET A 147 3.89 -8.94 -0.62
N PRO A 148 3.98 -10.00 -1.44
CA PRO A 148 4.30 -9.85 -2.86
C PRO A 148 3.37 -8.83 -3.51
N GLY A 149 3.94 -7.90 -4.27
CA GLY A 149 3.21 -6.77 -4.85
C GLY A 149 3.12 -5.52 -3.97
N ALA A 150 3.60 -5.56 -2.72
CA ALA A 150 3.44 -4.44 -1.81
C ALA A 150 4.05 -3.13 -2.32
N ILE A 151 3.35 -2.02 -2.04
CA ILE A 151 3.80 -0.66 -2.35
C ILE A 151 3.95 0.15 -1.07
N ALA A 152 5.11 0.74 -0.86
CA ALA A 152 5.39 1.55 0.33
C ALA A 152 5.87 2.96 -0.05
N TYR A 153 5.38 3.96 0.66
CA TYR A 153 5.81 5.35 0.56
C TYR A 153 5.98 5.95 1.96
N HIS A 154 7.06 6.66 2.19
CA HIS A 154 7.24 7.45 3.41
C HIS A 154 7.59 8.88 3.05
N LEU A 155 6.71 9.84 3.26
CA LEU A 155 6.94 11.23 2.91
C LEU A 155 8.08 11.79 3.77
N HIS A 156 9.23 11.99 3.14
CA HIS A 156 10.33 12.75 3.69
C HIS A 156 11.23 13.25 2.56
N SER A 157 11.76 14.46 2.70
CA SER A 157 12.50 15.19 1.66
C SER A 157 13.66 14.42 1.01
N PHE A 158 14.31 13.54 1.78
CA PHE A 158 15.50 12.81 1.36
C PHE A 158 15.32 11.29 1.41
N ASN A 159 14.08 10.80 1.47
CA ASN A 159 13.75 9.37 1.67
C ASN A 159 14.38 8.44 0.60
N GLY A 160 14.73 8.97 -0.58
CA GLY A 160 15.28 8.28 -1.73
C GLY A 160 16.71 8.70 -2.10
N SER A 161 17.37 9.49 -1.26
CA SER A 161 18.75 9.95 -1.49
C SER A 161 19.81 8.84 -1.39
N MET A 162 19.48 7.69 -0.78
CA MET A 162 20.40 6.59 -0.50
C MET A 162 19.79 5.22 -0.86
N ILE A 163 19.31 5.06 -2.11
CA ILE A 163 18.59 3.85 -2.58
C ILE A 163 19.39 2.55 -2.37
N ARG A 164 20.72 2.62 -2.43
CA ARG A 164 21.62 1.46 -2.31
C ARG A 164 22.04 1.15 -0.87
N ASP A 165 21.62 1.96 0.10
CA ASP A 165 21.87 1.69 1.51
C ASP A 165 20.70 0.89 2.09
N ALA A 166 20.98 -0.27 2.67
CA ALA A 166 19.95 -1.17 3.20
C ALA A 166 19.33 -0.69 4.54
N HIS A 167 19.90 0.37 5.14
CA HIS A 167 19.61 0.79 6.51
C HIS A 167 19.44 2.32 6.67
N ALA A 168 19.86 3.13 5.69
CA ALA A 168 19.67 4.58 5.72
C ALA A 168 18.47 5.03 4.88
N ARG A 169 17.84 6.16 5.27
CA ARG A 169 16.64 6.71 4.59
C ARG A 169 15.52 5.67 4.54
N TRP A 170 14.70 5.62 3.49
CA TRP A 170 13.52 4.74 3.45
C TRP A 170 13.47 3.80 2.25
N ILE A 171 13.82 4.26 1.04
CA ILE A 171 13.70 3.43 -0.17
C ILE A 171 14.55 2.16 -0.07
N GLY A 172 15.84 2.28 0.26
CA GLY A 172 16.74 1.14 0.37
C GLY A 172 16.31 0.14 1.46
N PRO A 173 15.95 0.61 2.68
CA PRO A 173 15.34 -0.24 3.71
C PRO A 173 14.06 -0.94 3.25
N PHE A 174 13.09 -0.25 2.61
CA PHE A 174 11.89 -0.91 2.10
C PHE A 174 12.21 -2.05 1.13
N ILE A 175 13.15 -1.83 0.21
CA ILE A 175 13.61 -2.85 -0.75
C ILE A 175 14.28 -4.02 -0.03
N ASN A 176 15.13 -3.72 0.95
CA ASN A 176 15.80 -4.73 1.78
C ASN A 176 14.80 -5.58 2.57
N LYS A 177 13.70 -4.97 3.02
CA LYS A 177 12.61 -5.63 3.76
C LYS A 177 11.56 -6.31 2.88
N GLY A 178 11.61 -6.08 1.56
CA GLY A 178 10.88 -6.87 0.59
C GLY A 178 9.70 -6.20 -0.08
N VAL A 179 9.64 -4.87 -0.08
CA VAL A 179 8.69 -4.13 -0.92
C VAL A 179 8.85 -4.49 -2.40
N THR A 180 7.78 -4.35 -3.17
CA THR A 180 7.77 -4.60 -4.63
C THR A 180 7.98 -3.31 -5.42
N ALA A 181 7.34 -2.22 -4.98
CA ALA A 181 7.54 -0.90 -5.56
C ALA A 181 7.53 0.18 -4.48
N THR A 182 8.32 1.22 -4.67
CA THR A 182 8.39 2.38 -3.78
C THR A 182 8.81 3.61 -4.56
N PHE A 183 8.62 4.78 -3.98
CA PHE A 183 9.03 6.03 -4.60
C PHE A 183 9.30 7.07 -3.53
N GLY A 184 9.96 8.14 -3.92
CA GLY A 184 10.42 9.12 -2.96
C GLY A 184 11.21 10.23 -3.61
N THR A 185 11.84 11.06 -2.78
CA THR A 185 12.58 12.22 -3.21
C THR A 185 14.05 12.17 -2.77
N VAL A 186 14.95 12.57 -3.66
CA VAL A 186 16.40 12.60 -3.36
C VAL A 186 16.83 13.91 -2.71
N TYR A 187 15.99 14.94 -2.79
CA TYR A 187 16.20 16.27 -2.24
C TYR A 187 14.86 16.92 -1.91
N GLU A 188 14.88 18.03 -1.17
CA GLU A 188 13.69 18.80 -0.77
C GLU A 188 12.74 19.06 -1.94
N PRO A 189 11.52 18.47 -1.91
CA PRO A 189 10.55 18.65 -2.98
C PRO A 189 9.59 19.80 -2.73
N TYR A 190 9.47 20.32 -1.50
CA TYR A 190 8.26 20.96 -1.00
C TYR A 190 7.04 20.02 -1.04
N LEU A 191 6.19 20.12 -0.01
CA LEU A 191 5.01 19.26 0.13
C LEU A 191 4.05 19.31 -1.08
N GLU A 192 4.00 20.45 -1.78
CA GLU A 192 3.14 20.63 -2.94
C GLU A 192 3.64 19.95 -4.22
N LEU A 193 4.93 19.58 -4.29
CA LEU A 193 5.52 18.94 -5.47
C LEU A 193 5.94 17.49 -5.19
N THR A 194 5.56 16.92 -4.04
CA THR A 194 5.51 15.47 -3.89
C THR A 194 4.35 14.90 -4.72
N PRO A 195 4.40 13.62 -5.12
CA PRO A 195 3.28 12.97 -5.78
C PRO A 195 1.98 13.09 -4.96
N ASP A 196 0.88 13.38 -5.66
CA ASP A 196 -0.46 13.42 -5.05
C ASP A 196 -0.89 11.98 -4.71
N LEU A 197 -0.63 11.55 -3.47
CA LEU A 197 -0.82 10.15 -3.06
C LEU A 197 -2.26 9.64 -3.24
N PRO A 198 -3.33 10.40 -2.90
CA PRO A 198 -4.69 9.98 -3.22
C PRO A 198 -4.88 9.69 -4.71
N LEU A 199 -4.37 10.56 -5.57
CA LEU A 199 -4.45 10.37 -7.02
C LEU A 199 -3.62 9.16 -7.49
N PHE A 200 -2.43 8.96 -6.93
CA PHE A 200 -1.61 7.79 -7.23
C PHE A 200 -2.37 6.49 -6.95
N PHE A 201 -2.91 6.35 -5.73
CA PHE A 201 -3.62 5.13 -5.34
C PHE A 201 -4.97 4.97 -6.04
N SER A 202 -5.68 6.06 -6.36
CA SER A 202 -6.91 5.94 -7.17
C SER A 202 -6.62 5.48 -8.59
N ARG A 203 -5.56 6.01 -9.23
CA ARG A 203 -5.14 5.56 -10.57
C ARG A 203 -4.74 4.09 -10.56
N LEU A 204 -3.94 3.68 -9.58
CA LEU A 204 -3.46 2.31 -9.47
C LEU A 204 -4.62 1.32 -9.21
N ILE A 205 -5.46 1.58 -8.21
CA ILE A 205 -6.44 0.61 -7.70
C ILE A 205 -7.75 0.67 -8.47
N SER A 206 -8.30 1.87 -8.69
CA SER A 206 -9.62 2.04 -9.29
C SER A 206 -9.57 2.05 -10.81
N ASP A 207 -8.56 2.72 -11.39
CA ASP A 207 -8.44 2.84 -12.85
C ASP A 207 -7.51 1.77 -13.44
N GLY A 208 -6.88 0.96 -12.59
CA GLY A 208 -6.00 -0.14 -12.98
C GLY A 208 -4.76 0.33 -13.72
N PHE A 209 -4.22 1.51 -13.43
CA PHE A 209 -2.97 1.99 -14.06
C PHE A 209 -1.78 1.10 -13.66
N THR A 210 -0.73 1.09 -14.48
CA THR A 210 0.58 0.58 -14.06
C THR A 210 1.20 1.48 -12.98
N PHE A 211 2.19 0.99 -12.26
CA PHE A 211 2.95 1.75 -11.27
C PHE A 211 3.55 3.03 -11.88
N GLY A 212 4.11 2.93 -13.09
CA GLY A 212 4.62 4.08 -13.83
C GLY A 212 3.51 5.07 -14.19
N GLU A 213 2.43 4.60 -14.81
CA GLU A 213 1.30 5.46 -15.22
C GLU A 213 0.71 6.21 -14.01
N ALA A 214 0.45 5.52 -12.91
CA ALA A 214 -0.05 6.13 -11.68
C ALA A 214 0.95 7.14 -11.09
N GLY A 215 2.25 6.83 -11.14
CA GLY A 215 3.33 7.70 -10.68
C GLY A 215 3.42 9.02 -11.46
N TYR A 216 3.36 8.95 -12.79
CA TYR A 216 3.41 10.15 -13.63
C TYR A 216 2.09 10.91 -13.62
N ALA A 217 0.93 10.24 -13.55
CA ALA A 217 -0.36 10.91 -13.40
C ALA A 217 -0.48 11.69 -12.07
N SER A 218 0.20 11.25 -11.01
CA SER A 218 0.17 11.88 -9.69
C SER A 218 1.29 12.90 -9.44
N SER A 219 2.32 12.92 -10.28
CA SER A 219 3.43 13.89 -10.19
C SER A 219 3.07 15.22 -10.84
N ARG A 220 3.13 16.33 -10.08
CA ARG A 220 2.90 17.68 -10.61
C ARG A 220 4.04 18.20 -11.48
N ALA A 221 5.26 17.75 -11.18
CA ALA A 221 6.47 18.28 -11.76
C ALA A 221 7.37 17.17 -12.33
N LEU A 222 7.93 17.45 -13.50
CA LEU A 222 9.09 16.79 -14.07
C LEU A 222 10.35 17.62 -13.77
N SER A 223 11.54 17.08 -14.08
CA SER A 223 12.82 17.67 -13.67
C SER A 223 12.89 18.00 -12.17
N TRP A 224 12.13 17.26 -11.36
CA TRP A 224 11.96 17.52 -9.94
C TRP A 224 12.22 16.26 -9.12
N GLN A 225 12.29 16.42 -7.81
CA GLN A 225 13.07 15.55 -6.93
C GLN A 225 12.55 14.11 -6.77
N THR A 226 11.50 13.71 -7.49
CA THR A 226 10.89 12.39 -7.36
C THR A 226 11.62 11.32 -8.17
N VAL A 227 11.81 10.15 -7.55
CA VAL A 227 12.27 8.91 -8.18
C VAL A 227 11.28 7.79 -7.89
N PHE A 228 10.94 7.02 -8.92
CA PHE A 228 10.15 5.80 -8.81
C PHE A 228 11.09 4.59 -8.86
N VAL A 229 10.91 3.61 -7.96
CA VAL A 229 11.75 2.41 -7.87
C VAL A 229 10.86 1.18 -7.84
N GLY A 230 10.98 0.35 -8.87
CA GLY A 230 10.08 -0.77 -9.17
C GLY A 230 9.90 -0.94 -10.67
N ASP A 231 9.25 -2.03 -11.06
CA ASP A 231 8.87 -2.24 -12.46
C ASP A 231 7.82 -1.19 -12.87
N PRO A 232 8.10 -0.31 -13.86
CA PRO A 232 7.12 0.69 -14.29
C PRO A 232 5.85 0.07 -14.89
N LEU A 233 5.91 -1.18 -15.35
CA LEU A 233 4.77 -1.91 -15.93
C LEU A 233 3.93 -2.64 -14.89
N TYR A 234 4.37 -2.70 -13.62
CA TYR A 234 3.65 -3.41 -12.56
C TYR A 234 2.19 -2.92 -12.43
N ARG A 235 1.24 -3.82 -12.66
CA ARG A 235 -0.20 -3.54 -12.78
C ARG A 235 -1.06 -4.52 -11.96
N PRO A 236 -1.06 -4.39 -10.62
CA PRO A 236 -1.72 -5.38 -9.74
C PRO A 236 -3.24 -5.47 -9.91
N PHE A 237 -3.88 -4.45 -10.48
CA PHE A 237 -5.34 -4.38 -10.69
C PHE A 237 -5.70 -4.36 -12.18
N GLY A 238 -4.87 -4.99 -13.03
CA GLY A 238 -5.10 -5.05 -14.48
C GLY A 238 -6.06 -6.15 -14.96
N LYS A 239 -6.52 -7.02 -14.07
CA LYS A 239 -7.43 -8.15 -14.37
C LYS A 239 -8.77 -7.96 -13.67
N SER A 240 -9.83 -8.52 -14.25
CA SER A 240 -11.15 -8.51 -13.63
C SER A 240 -11.18 -9.35 -12.33
N PRO A 241 -12.00 -8.99 -11.34
CA PRO A 241 -12.18 -9.81 -10.14
C PRO A 241 -12.58 -11.26 -10.44
N GLU A 242 -13.38 -11.48 -11.49
CA GLU A 242 -13.82 -12.80 -11.94
C GLU A 242 -12.64 -13.65 -12.43
N GLU A 243 -11.75 -13.08 -13.24
CA GLU A 243 -10.54 -13.76 -13.72
C GLU A 243 -9.60 -14.11 -12.56
N VAL A 244 -9.39 -13.17 -11.63
CA VAL A 244 -8.54 -13.39 -10.45
C VAL A 244 -9.12 -14.51 -9.59
N LYS A 245 -10.42 -14.46 -9.29
CA LYS A 245 -11.11 -15.49 -8.50
C LYS A 245 -11.00 -16.87 -9.15
N ALA A 246 -11.36 -16.98 -10.42
CA ALA A 246 -11.33 -18.25 -11.14
C ALA A 246 -9.93 -18.88 -11.12
N LYS A 247 -8.88 -18.06 -11.28
CA LYS A 247 -7.50 -18.52 -11.19
C LYS A 247 -7.13 -18.99 -9.77
N LEU A 248 -7.52 -18.25 -8.74
CA LEU A 248 -7.26 -18.63 -7.35
C LEU A 248 -7.95 -19.95 -6.98
N GLU A 249 -9.20 -20.13 -7.40
CA GLU A 249 -9.97 -21.37 -7.21
C GLU A 249 -9.32 -22.54 -7.95
N GLN A 250 -8.95 -22.36 -9.22
CA GLN A 250 -8.27 -23.40 -10.01
C GLN A 250 -6.97 -23.88 -9.35
N GLN A 251 -6.27 -22.98 -8.65
CA GLN A 251 -5.00 -23.28 -7.99
C GLN A 251 -5.14 -23.75 -6.54
N ASN A 252 -6.36 -23.81 -6.00
CA ASN A 252 -6.60 -23.98 -4.55
C ASN A 252 -5.72 -23.03 -3.72
N SER A 253 -5.61 -21.78 -4.18
CA SER A 253 -4.67 -20.82 -3.61
C SER A 253 -5.09 -20.39 -2.20
N PRO A 254 -4.17 -20.31 -1.23
CA PRO A 254 -4.48 -19.77 0.08
C PRO A 254 -4.91 -18.30 0.02
N MET A 255 -4.62 -17.58 -1.07
CA MET A 255 -5.01 -16.17 -1.23
C MET A 255 -6.52 -15.97 -1.47
N LEU A 256 -7.31 -17.04 -1.64
CA LEU A 256 -8.78 -16.95 -1.67
C LEU A 256 -9.33 -16.26 -0.42
N GLU A 257 -8.71 -16.46 0.75
CA GLU A 257 -9.13 -15.79 1.98
C GLU A 257 -9.08 -14.26 1.87
N TRP A 258 -8.06 -13.73 1.20
CA TRP A 258 -7.89 -12.30 0.99
C TRP A 258 -8.87 -11.77 -0.06
N PHE A 259 -9.15 -12.56 -1.10
CA PHE A 259 -10.20 -12.22 -2.08
C PHE A 259 -11.57 -12.09 -1.41
N HIS A 260 -11.93 -13.04 -0.54
CA HIS A 260 -13.17 -13.01 0.22
C HIS A 260 -13.20 -11.84 1.20
N LEU A 261 -12.11 -11.60 1.93
CA LEU A 261 -12.01 -10.44 2.83
C LEU A 261 -12.23 -9.12 2.08
N LEU A 262 -11.57 -8.95 0.93
CA LEU A 262 -11.69 -7.75 0.10
C LEU A 262 -13.15 -7.54 -0.31
N SER A 263 -13.81 -8.59 -0.80
CA SER A 263 -15.21 -8.56 -1.24
C SER A 263 -16.16 -8.19 -0.09
N VAL A 264 -15.97 -8.79 1.09
CA VAL A 264 -16.76 -8.47 2.30
C VAL A 264 -16.57 -7.00 2.68
N ASN A 265 -15.34 -6.50 2.71
CA ASN A 265 -15.05 -5.11 3.07
C ASN A 265 -15.61 -4.12 2.04
N GLN A 266 -15.55 -4.43 0.74
CA GLN A 266 -16.18 -3.62 -0.30
C GLN A 266 -17.70 -3.57 -0.13
N GLY A 267 -18.33 -4.72 0.14
CA GLY A 267 -19.77 -4.78 0.45
C GLY A 267 -20.14 -3.87 1.62
N LEU A 268 -19.41 -3.97 2.73
CA LEU A 268 -19.60 -3.12 3.91
C LEU A 268 -19.40 -1.63 3.61
N ALA A 269 -18.34 -1.29 2.86
CA ALA A 269 -18.07 0.10 2.45
C ALA A 269 -19.17 0.68 1.54
N ASN A 270 -19.86 -0.18 0.78
CA ASN A 270 -21.00 0.15 -0.06
C ASN A 270 -22.35 0.07 0.67
N GLY A 271 -22.34 -0.10 2.01
CA GLY A 271 -23.54 -0.05 2.83
C GLY A 271 -24.24 -1.40 3.06
N ALA A 272 -23.60 -2.53 2.73
CA ALA A 272 -24.15 -3.83 3.09
C ALA A 272 -24.26 -3.95 4.63
N PRO A 273 -25.36 -4.51 5.17
CA PRO A 273 -25.52 -4.67 6.62
C PRO A 273 -24.44 -5.59 7.21
N ALA A 274 -23.88 -5.22 8.37
CA ALA A 274 -22.90 -6.03 9.08
C ALA A 274 -23.41 -7.45 9.37
N LYS A 275 -24.71 -7.60 9.69
CA LYS A 275 -25.36 -8.90 9.89
C LYS A 275 -25.25 -9.81 8.66
N ALA A 276 -25.47 -9.28 7.47
CA ALA A 276 -25.37 -10.06 6.23
C ALA A 276 -23.91 -10.49 5.96
N ALA A 277 -22.94 -9.63 6.27
CA ALA A 277 -21.52 -9.99 6.17
C ALA A 277 -21.13 -11.10 7.18
N ILE A 278 -21.64 -11.03 8.42
CA ILE A 278 -21.44 -12.08 9.44
C ILE A 278 -22.02 -13.42 8.95
N GLU A 279 -23.27 -13.43 8.49
CA GLU A 279 -23.93 -14.63 7.97
C GLU A 279 -23.17 -15.23 6.79
N HIS A 280 -22.73 -14.38 5.85
CA HIS A 280 -21.91 -14.81 4.72
C HIS A 280 -20.60 -15.47 5.17
N LEU A 281 -19.85 -14.83 6.06
CA LEU A 281 -18.58 -15.38 6.58
C LEU A 281 -18.80 -16.71 7.33
N GLN A 282 -19.89 -16.86 8.07
CA GLN A 282 -20.21 -18.10 8.79
C GLN A 282 -20.58 -19.25 7.83
N GLN A 283 -21.18 -18.95 6.69
CA GLN A 283 -21.57 -19.95 5.68
C GLN A 283 -20.42 -20.31 4.72
N LEU A 284 -19.45 -19.41 4.54
CA LEU A 284 -18.31 -19.60 3.66
C LEU A 284 -17.37 -20.71 4.19
N PRO A 285 -17.16 -21.82 3.46
CA PRO A 285 -16.34 -22.94 3.92
C PRO A 285 -14.90 -22.56 4.30
N GLU A 286 -14.29 -21.66 3.53
CA GLU A 286 -12.93 -21.16 3.66
C GLU A 286 -12.69 -20.47 5.02
N THR A 287 -13.72 -19.88 5.61
CA THR A 287 -13.63 -19.18 6.90
C THR A 287 -13.16 -20.12 8.01
N LYS A 288 -13.48 -21.42 7.98
CA LYS A 288 -13.13 -22.35 9.08
C LYS A 288 -11.62 -22.50 9.28
N GLY A 289 -10.84 -22.43 8.20
CA GLY A 289 -9.38 -22.60 8.23
C GLY A 289 -8.60 -21.29 8.11
N SER A 290 -9.26 -20.17 7.80
CA SER A 290 -8.60 -18.91 7.50
C SER A 290 -8.44 -18.03 8.75
N SER A 291 -7.20 -17.63 9.08
CA SER A 291 -6.98 -16.66 10.15
C SER A 291 -7.48 -15.27 9.76
N VAL A 292 -7.42 -14.93 8.48
CA VAL A 292 -7.83 -13.64 7.92
C VAL A 292 -9.34 -13.44 8.01
N LEU A 293 -10.12 -14.45 7.58
CA LEU A 293 -11.58 -14.38 7.61
C LEU A 293 -12.13 -14.52 9.04
N GLN A 294 -11.51 -15.35 9.89
CA GLN A 294 -11.89 -15.45 11.30
C GLN A 294 -11.61 -14.16 12.07
N GLU A 295 -10.49 -13.48 11.80
CA GLU A 295 -10.21 -12.15 12.36
C GLU A 295 -11.31 -11.16 11.97
N LYS A 296 -11.70 -11.11 10.68
CA LYS A 296 -12.78 -10.23 10.23
C LYS A 296 -14.14 -10.58 10.85
N LEU A 297 -14.45 -11.87 10.97
CA LEU A 297 -15.68 -12.33 11.61
C LEU A 297 -15.70 -11.90 13.08
N GLY A 298 -14.59 -12.04 13.80
CA GLY A 298 -14.42 -11.55 15.17
C GLY A 298 -14.64 -10.05 15.29
N GLU A 299 -14.04 -9.25 14.40
CA GLU A 299 -14.22 -7.79 14.35
C GLU A 299 -15.71 -7.41 14.22
N LEU A 300 -16.44 -8.05 13.29
CA LEU A 300 -17.85 -7.74 13.04
C LEU A 300 -18.77 -8.21 14.17
N LEU A 301 -18.50 -9.38 14.75
CA LEU A 301 -19.26 -9.90 15.90
C LEU A 301 -19.07 -9.02 17.14
N ALA A 302 -17.84 -8.60 17.43
CA ALA A 302 -17.54 -7.69 18.53
C ALA A 302 -18.27 -6.36 18.36
N ALA A 303 -18.20 -5.76 17.16
CA ALA A 303 -18.91 -4.52 16.84
C ALA A 303 -20.44 -4.66 16.92
N SER A 304 -20.97 -5.88 16.80
CA SER A 304 -22.40 -6.20 16.92
C SER A 304 -22.81 -6.62 18.34
N GLY A 305 -21.92 -6.50 19.33
CA GLY A 305 -22.18 -6.85 20.74
C GLY A 305 -22.19 -8.35 21.03
N GLN A 306 -21.71 -9.19 20.12
CA GLN A 306 -21.65 -10.66 20.28
C GLN A 306 -20.28 -11.10 20.81
N ALA A 307 -19.95 -10.70 22.04
CA ALA A 307 -18.61 -10.85 22.62
C ALA A 307 -18.10 -12.31 22.68
N GLU A 308 -18.94 -13.26 23.09
CA GLU A 308 -18.55 -14.68 23.17
C GLU A 308 -18.21 -15.25 21.78
N ALA A 309 -19.06 -14.98 20.79
CA ALA A 309 -18.84 -15.42 19.41
C ALA A 309 -17.61 -14.75 18.80
N ALA A 310 -17.37 -13.46 19.10
CA ALA A 310 -16.17 -12.75 18.68
C ALA A 310 -14.90 -13.38 19.26
N SER A 311 -14.89 -13.68 20.56
CA SER A 311 -13.78 -14.36 21.24
C SER A 311 -13.49 -15.74 20.65
N ALA A 312 -14.53 -16.49 20.30
CA ALA A 312 -14.40 -17.78 19.62
C ALA A 312 -13.77 -17.63 18.22
N ALA A 313 -14.20 -16.63 17.44
CA ALA A 313 -13.63 -16.34 16.12
C ALA A 313 -12.15 -15.92 16.22
N TYR A 314 -11.78 -15.03 17.15
CA TYR A 314 -10.38 -14.66 17.37
C TYR A 314 -9.53 -15.85 17.84
N SER A 315 -10.09 -16.75 18.65
CA SER A 315 -9.41 -17.99 19.06
C SER A 315 -9.15 -18.92 17.88
N ALA A 316 -10.11 -19.03 16.96
CA ALA A 316 -9.94 -19.79 15.73
C ALA A 316 -8.86 -19.15 14.83
N ALA A 317 -8.88 -17.82 14.69
CA ALA A 317 -7.89 -17.09 13.93
C ALA A 317 -6.46 -17.28 14.47
N LEU A 318 -6.31 -17.26 15.80
CA LEU A 318 -5.00 -17.42 16.46
C LEU A 318 -4.41 -18.82 16.21
N LYS A 319 -5.27 -19.85 16.19
CA LYS A 319 -4.87 -21.24 15.92
C LYS A 319 -4.41 -21.45 14.48
N SER A 320 -5.05 -20.81 13.51
CA SER A 320 -4.71 -20.97 12.09
C SER A 320 -3.64 -19.99 11.59
N SER A 321 -3.40 -18.88 12.29
CA SER A 321 -2.44 -17.87 11.85
C SER A 321 -1.00 -18.42 11.79
N THR A 322 -0.28 -18.04 10.74
CA THR A 322 1.16 -18.31 10.57
C THR A 322 2.01 -17.06 10.78
N SER A 323 1.41 -15.86 10.76
CA SER A 323 2.09 -14.58 10.95
C SER A 323 2.27 -14.25 12.43
N PRO A 324 3.52 -14.10 12.92
CA PRO A 324 3.77 -13.63 14.29
C PRO A 324 3.10 -12.29 14.59
N LYS A 325 3.09 -11.36 13.62
CA LYS A 325 2.50 -10.02 13.80
C LYS A 325 0.97 -10.08 13.86
N GLN A 326 0.33 -10.94 13.08
CA GLN A 326 -1.12 -11.18 13.19
C GLN A 326 -1.46 -11.84 14.52
N LYS A 327 -0.69 -12.84 14.98
CA LYS A 327 -0.90 -13.47 16.30
C LYS A 327 -0.83 -12.46 17.43
N GLN A 328 0.16 -11.56 17.40
CA GLN A 328 0.26 -10.49 18.40
C GLN A 328 -1.01 -9.64 18.44
N ARG A 329 -1.48 -9.15 17.28
CA ARG A 329 -2.71 -8.36 17.20
C ARG A 329 -3.93 -9.13 17.70
N LEU A 330 -4.08 -10.39 17.32
CA LEU A 330 -5.20 -11.24 17.74
C LEU A 330 -5.21 -11.43 19.26
N THR A 331 -4.04 -11.64 19.89
CA THR A 331 -3.92 -11.72 21.35
C THR A 331 -4.36 -10.42 22.03
N GLU A 332 -3.96 -9.26 21.48
CA GLU A 332 -4.37 -7.95 21.99
C GLU A 332 -5.89 -7.70 21.83
N GLU A 333 -6.50 -8.17 20.74
CA GLU A 333 -7.96 -8.11 20.56
C GLU A 333 -8.69 -9.02 21.55
N GLN A 334 -8.18 -10.23 21.80
CA GLN A 334 -8.77 -11.14 22.79
C GLN A 334 -8.72 -10.58 24.21
N ALA A 335 -7.59 -9.97 24.61
CA ALA A 335 -7.47 -9.32 25.90
C ALA A 335 -8.50 -8.19 26.05
N ARG A 336 -8.69 -7.36 25.01
CA ARG A 336 -9.71 -6.31 24.99
C ARG A 336 -11.13 -6.84 25.12
N GLN A 337 -11.45 -7.97 24.49
CA GLN A 337 -12.77 -8.59 24.64
C GLN A 337 -13.03 -9.10 26.07
N GLN A 338 -11.99 -9.57 26.77
CA GLN A 338 -12.11 -10.04 28.15
C GLN A 338 -12.31 -8.88 29.14
N GLU A 339 -11.65 -7.74 28.93
CA GLU A 339 -11.82 -6.54 29.75
C GLU A 339 -13.20 -5.88 29.58
N GLN A 340 -13.85 -6.12 28.43
CA GLN A 340 -15.19 -5.58 28.12
C GLN A 340 -16.32 -6.56 28.49
N ALA A 341 -16.00 -7.75 28.99
CA ALA A 341 -17.01 -8.69 29.47
C ALA A 341 -17.59 -8.20 30.82
N PRO A 342 -18.93 -8.20 30.97
CA PRO A 342 -19.62 -7.66 32.16
C PRO A 342 -19.38 -8.43 33.46
#